data_AF-A0A9D1CXQ3-F1
#
_entry.id   AF-A0A9D1CXQ3-F1
#
_cell.length_a   1.000
_cell.length_b   1.000
_cell.length_c   1.000
_cell.angle_alpha   90.00
_cell.angle_beta   90.00
_cell.angle_gamma   90.00
#
_symmetry.space_group_name_H-M   'P 1'
#
loop_
_entity.id
_entity.type
_entity.pdbx_description
1 polymer ?
#
loop_
_entity_poly.entity_id
_entity_poly.type
_entity_poly.pdbx_seq_one_letter_code
_entity_poly.pdbx_strand_id
1 'polypeptide(L)'
;MEDKINEALLVKKDKFKIDEINIIFDEIIQGLDTSDFIRANLIDVQRKNGFKVSLDVFKRIREAIRNEKIVYGTVTLDIKDKEICYGKQTFDKGVVLAITDGDVYTNFELILRNLLAYNTVIFEDNGYMIGTNGFVFRIVRSVLEKYGYGANLIQWTNLDLEFADFANVDLVICVGSHFIQRKILERSKSETLVSGYNYFDIYIESDKHMDFIRKIVSLNLNLNLYVKDGIKNDFDNVIWVSDLDEAIGQINYNGNGFSTAIFTDDNAAASKFIKEVKSSIIVVNTSPSIERILDIRQSDLVRFKSIIYPSA
;
A
#
# COMPACT_ATOMS: atom_id res chain seq x y z
N MET A 1 -17.45 15.55 -0.66
CA MET A 1 -16.07 15.47 -0.13
C MET A 1 -15.78 16.57 0.89
N GLU A 2 -16.17 17.82 0.63
CA GLU A 2 -15.97 18.93 1.58
C GLU A 2 -16.46 18.61 3.00
N ASP A 3 -17.66 18.05 3.15
CA ASP A 3 -18.18 17.61 4.45
C ASP A 3 -17.27 16.58 5.13
N LYS A 4 -16.71 15.63 4.38
CA LYS A 4 -15.79 14.59 4.90
C LYS A 4 -14.48 15.19 5.39
N ILE A 5 -13.97 16.18 4.66
CA ILE A 5 -12.78 16.93 5.05
C ILE A 5 -13.07 17.73 6.33
N ASN A 6 -14.21 18.42 6.40
CA ASN A 6 -14.61 19.15 7.60
C ASN A 6 -14.78 18.21 8.81
N GLU A 7 -15.41 17.05 8.62
CA GLU A 7 -15.52 16.00 9.63
C GLU A 7 -14.15 15.48 10.08
N ALA A 8 -13.18 15.35 9.17
CA ALA A 8 -11.81 14.93 9.46
C ALA A 8 -11.04 15.95 10.31
N LEU A 9 -11.20 17.24 10.01
CA LEU A 9 -10.54 18.34 10.74
C LEU A 9 -11.03 18.45 12.19
N LEU A 10 -12.22 17.95 12.51
CA LEU A 10 -12.79 17.96 13.85
C LEU A 10 -12.34 16.78 14.73
N VAL A 11 -11.58 15.83 14.18
CA VAL A 11 -11.08 14.67 14.93
C VAL A 11 -10.03 15.12 15.96
N LYS A 12 -10.31 14.87 17.24
CA LYS A 12 -9.37 15.14 18.34
C LYS A 12 -8.26 14.09 18.37
N LYS A 13 -7.01 14.55 18.49
CA LYS A 13 -5.80 13.71 18.51
C LYS A 13 -5.14 13.66 19.89
N ASP A 14 -5.89 13.28 20.92
CA ASP A 14 -5.48 13.33 22.33
C ASP A 14 -5.41 11.96 23.02
N LYS A 15 -5.75 10.86 22.33
CA LYS A 15 -5.92 9.53 22.95
C LYS A 15 -4.99 8.42 22.48
N PHE A 16 -4.00 8.71 21.63
CA PHE A 16 -3.17 7.66 21.05
C PHE A 16 -2.39 6.86 22.10
N LYS A 17 -2.55 5.54 22.09
CA LYS A 17 -1.79 4.59 22.90
C LYS A 17 -1.42 3.35 22.09
N ILE A 18 -0.12 3.12 21.91
CA ILE A 18 0.37 2.05 21.04
C ILE A 18 -0.06 0.65 21.48
N ASP A 19 -0.09 0.38 22.79
CA ASP A 19 -0.50 -0.93 23.31
C ASP A 19 -1.98 -1.23 22.98
N GLU A 20 -2.83 -0.21 22.98
CA GLU A 20 -4.24 -0.33 22.59
C GLU A 20 -4.39 -0.55 21.08
N ILE A 21 -3.55 0.09 20.25
CA ILE A 21 -3.61 -0.04 18.77
C ILE A 21 -3.37 -1.48 18.32
N ASN A 22 -2.44 -2.21 18.96
CA ASN A 22 -2.21 -3.61 18.63
C ASN A 22 -3.43 -4.49 18.93
N ILE A 23 -4.13 -4.23 20.04
CA ILE A 23 -5.36 -4.94 20.40
C ILE A 23 -6.48 -4.60 19.41
N ILE A 24 -6.61 -3.33 19.03
CA ILE A 24 -7.57 -2.87 18.03
C ILE A 24 -7.38 -3.61 16.71
N PHE A 25 -6.14 -3.79 16.25
CA PHE A 25 -5.87 -4.52 15.01
C PHE A 25 -6.32 -5.98 15.08
N ASP A 26 -6.06 -6.64 16.20
CA ASP A 26 -6.44 -8.04 16.39
C ASP A 26 -7.98 -8.18 16.45
N GLU A 27 -8.67 -7.24 17.12
CA GLU A 27 -10.14 -7.19 17.14
C GLU A 27 -10.76 -6.91 15.77
N ILE A 28 -10.16 -6.04 14.97
CA ILE A 28 -10.62 -5.79 13.59
C ILE A 28 -10.57 -7.09 12.79
N ILE A 29 -9.46 -7.82 12.83
CA ILE A 29 -9.30 -9.09 12.10
C ILE A 29 -10.30 -10.13 12.60
N GLN A 30 -10.50 -10.23 13.91
CA GLN A 30 -11.51 -11.11 14.48
C GLN A 30 -12.92 -10.75 13.99
N GLY A 31 -13.24 -9.46 13.86
CA GLY A 31 -14.51 -8.99 13.31
C GLY A 31 -14.73 -9.34 11.83
N LEU A 32 -13.67 -9.64 11.09
CA LEU A 32 -13.75 -10.13 9.70
C LEU A 32 -13.99 -11.65 9.62
N ASP A 33 -13.72 -12.41 10.68
CA ASP A 33 -13.92 -13.87 10.71
C ASP A 33 -15.39 -14.23 10.99
N THR A 34 -16.27 -13.83 10.08
CA THR A 34 -17.73 -14.01 10.22
C THR A 34 -18.36 -14.47 8.90
N SER A 35 -19.51 -15.16 9.02
CA SER A 35 -20.30 -15.55 7.84
C SER A 35 -20.77 -14.35 7.01
N ASP A 36 -20.98 -13.20 7.65
CA ASP A 36 -21.45 -12.00 6.98
C ASP A 36 -20.36 -11.35 6.12
N PHE A 37 -19.10 -11.39 6.57
CA PHE A 37 -17.97 -10.95 5.75
C PHE A 37 -17.82 -11.85 4.51
N ILE A 38 -17.88 -13.17 4.70
CA ILE A 38 -17.84 -14.14 3.60
C ILE A 38 -18.99 -13.88 2.62
N ARG A 39 -20.20 -13.64 3.12
CA ARG A 39 -21.37 -13.32 2.30
C ARG A 39 -21.19 -12.02 1.51
N ALA A 40 -20.65 -10.97 2.14
CA ALA A 40 -20.38 -9.70 1.46
C ALA A 40 -19.41 -9.90 0.28
N ASN A 41 -18.32 -10.65 0.50
CA ASN A 41 -17.38 -10.96 -0.57
C ASN A 41 -17.96 -11.84 -1.68
N LEU A 42 -18.77 -12.84 -1.33
CA LEU A 42 -19.43 -13.68 -2.34
C LEU A 42 -20.34 -12.86 -3.28
N ILE A 43 -21.01 -11.83 -2.76
CA ILE A 43 -21.85 -10.94 -3.59
C ILE A 43 -20.98 -10.16 -4.59
N ASP A 44 -19.84 -9.61 -4.16
CA ASP A 44 -18.92 -8.91 -5.05
C ASP A 44 -18.36 -9.82 -6.14
N VAL A 45 -17.93 -11.04 -5.78
CA VAL A 45 -17.42 -12.04 -6.72
C VAL A 45 -18.48 -12.45 -7.74
N GLN A 46 -19.72 -12.70 -7.30
CA GLN A 46 -20.84 -13.04 -8.19
C GLN A 46 -21.15 -11.92 -9.18
N ARG A 47 -20.95 -10.67 -8.78
CA ARG A 47 -21.11 -9.49 -9.64
C ARG A 47 -19.90 -9.20 -10.52
N LYS A 48 -18.87 -10.06 -10.50
CA LYS A 48 -17.58 -9.84 -11.17
C LYS A 48 -16.90 -8.53 -10.74
N ASN A 49 -17.14 -8.11 -9.50
CA ASN A 49 -16.62 -6.87 -8.91
C ASN A 49 -15.62 -7.16 -7.79
N GLY A 50 -14.72 -8.12 -8.01
CA GLY A 50 -13.80 -8.56 -6.97
C GLY A 50 -13.29 -9.97 -7.17
N PHE A 51 -12.47 -10.40 -6.22
CA PHE A 51 -11.95 -11.75 -6.10
C PHE A 51 -12.37 -12.37 -4.75
N LYS A 52 -12.21 -13.69 -4.65
CA LYS A 52 -12.48 -14.41 -3.40
C LYS A 52 -11.40 -14.09 -2.38
N VAL A 53 -11.78 -13.46 -1.28
CA VAL A 53 -10.83 -13.09 -0.21
C VAL A 53 -10.45 -14.31 0.64
N SER A 54 -9.20 -14.31 1.09
CA SER A 54 -8.65 -15.16 2.15
C SER A 54 -8.36 -14.33 3.41
N LEU A 55 -8.84 -14.80 4.57
CA LEU A 55 -8.54 -14.24 5.89
C LEU A 55 -7.05 -14.36 6.25
N ASP A 56 -6.34 -15.33 5.71
CA ASP A 56 -4.92 -15.50 5.97
C ASP A 56 -4.08 -14.36 5.38
N VAL A 57 -4.56 -13.70 4.32
CA VAL A 57 -3.91 -12.51 3.77
C VAL A 57 -4.01 -11.35 4.77
N PHE A 58 -5.20 -11.11 5.36
CA PHE A 58 -5.37 -10.08 6.41
C PHE A 58 -4.44 -10.32 7.61
N LYS A 59 -4.33 -11.58 8.04
CA LYS A 59 -3.39 -11.97 9.12
C LYS A 59 -1.93 -11.72 8.73
N ARG A 60 -1.53 -12.00 7.49
CA ARG A 60 -0.18 -11.71 7.01
C ARG A 60 0.12 -10.21 6.97
N ILE A 61 -0.83 -9.38 6.51
CA ILE A 61 -0.70 -7.91 6.55
C ILE A 61 -0.46 -7.44 7.98
N ARG A 62 -1.27 -7.94 8.92
CA ARG A 62 -1.12 -7.63 10.34
C ARG A 62 0.26 -7.99 10.89
N GLU A 63 0.72 -9.21 10.62
CA GLU A 63 2.03 -9.67 11.07
C GLU A 63 3.17 -8.85 10.47
N ALA A 64 3.05 -8.44 9.20
CA ALA A 64 4.04 -7.55 8.56
C ALA A 64 4.13 -6.18 9.24
N ILE A 65 3.01 -5.66 9.75
CA ILE A 65 2.93 -4.35 10.42
C ILE A 65 3.29 -4.43 11.91
N ARG A 66 3.17 -5.62 12.53
CA ARG A 66 3.29 -5.81 13.99
C ARG A 66 4.58 -5.28 14.61
N ASN A 67 5.69 -5.35 13.88
CA ASN A 67 7.02 -4.97 14.36
C ASN A 67 7.48 -3.60 13.86
N GLU A 68 6.56 -2.81 13.29
CA GLU A 68 6.88 -1.47 12.81
C GLU A 68 7.33 -0.57 13.97
N LYS A 69 8.47 0.10 13.79
CA LYS A 69 9.10 0.92 14.84
C LYS A 69 8.73 2.39 14.71
N ILE A 70 8.30 2.81 13.52
CA ILE A 70 7.93 4.19 13.24
C ILE A 70 6.47 4.40 13.63
N VAL A 71 6.23 4.77 14.88
CA VAL A 71 4.88 4.94 15.43
C VAL A 71 4.68 6.37 15.92
N TYR A 72 3.47 6.92 15.76
CA TYR A 72 3.10 8.23 16.30
C TYR A 72 3.49 8.36 17.78
N GLY A 73 4.00 9.53 18.16
CA GLY A 73 4.37 9.86 19.54
C GLY A 73 5.70 9.26 20.00
N THR A 74 6.33 8.38 19.20
CA THR A 74 7.65 7.82 19.54
C THR A 74 8.69 8.93 19.62
N VAL A 75 9.42 8.98 20.73
CA VAL A 75 10.55 9.89 20.94
C VAL A 75 11.84 9.07 20.99
N THR A 76 12.81 9.48 20.20
CA THR A 76 14.19 8.96 20.27
C THR A 76 15.10 10.08 20.74
N LEU A 77 16.00 9.77 21.68
CA LEU A 77 16.96 10.72 22.21
C LEU A 77 18.38 10.29 21.79
N ASP A 78 19.16 11.27 21.36
CA ASP A 78 20.58 11.15 21.02
C ASP A 78 21.33 12.22 21.83
N ILE A 79 21.99 11.78 22.91
CA ILE A 79 22.78 12.67 23.77
C ILE A 79 24.17 12.76 23.17
N LYS A 80 24.43 13.82 22.42
CA LYS A 80 25.74 14.04 21.79
C LYS A 80 26.77 14.68 22.71
N ASP A 81 26.35 15.50 23.67
CA ASP A 81 27.24 16.12 24.64
C ASP A 81 26.52 16.44 25.97
N LYS A 82 27.28 16.76 27.02
CA LYS A 82 26.77 17.05 28.40
C LYS A 82 25.99 18.36 28.54
N GLU A 83 25.82 19.12 27.46
CA GLU A 83 25.14 20.42 27.47
C GLU A 83 23.88 20.47 26.60
N ILE A 84 23.74 19.58 25.60
CA ILE A 84 22.63 19.60 24.64
C ILE A 84 22.13 18.18 24.38
N CYS A 85 20.82 17.99 24.59
CA CYS A 85 20.12 16.79 24.18
C CYS A 85 19.48 17.01 22.80
N TYR A 86 19.74 16.09 21.87
CA TYR A 86 19.03 16.03 20.60
C TYR A 86 17.97 14.93 20.69
N GLY A 87 16.77 15.23 20.20
CA GLY A 87 15.69 14.27 20.11
C GLY A 87 15.06 14.27 18.73
N LYS A 88 14.36 13.20 18.40
CA LYS A 88 13.50 13.11 17.23
C LYS A 88 12.18 12.50 17.66
N GLN A 89 11.09 13.21 17.40
CA GLN A 89 9.74 12.75 17.69
C GLN A 89 8.96 12.54 16.40
N THR A 90 8.21 11.43 16.36
CA THR A 90 7.33 11.06 15.27
C THR A 90 5.95 11.67 15.48
N PHE A 91 5.45 12.38 14.48
CA PHE A 91 4.12 12.97 14.43
C PHE A 91 3.36 12.47 13.20
N ASP A 92 2.05 12.62 13.25
CA ASP A 92 1.13 12.40 12.15
C ASP A 92 1.41 13.40 11.02
N LYS A 93 1.00 13.05 9.80
CA LYS A 93 0.94 14.00 8.68
C LYS A 93 -0.22 14.99 8.87
N GLY A 94 -1.36 14.50 9.34
CA GLY A 94 -2.57 15.30 9.59
C GLY A 94 -3.82 14.64 9.00
N VAL A 95 -4.47 15.30 8.05
CA VAL A 95 -5.55 14.76 7.22
C VAL A 95 -4.97 14.14 5.95
N VAL A 96 -5.23 12.85 5.76
CA VAL A 96 -4.79 12.05 4.62
C VAL A 96 -5.99 11.72 3.74
N LEU A 97 -5.86 11.97 2.43
CA LEU A 97 -6.82 11.51 1.43
C LEU A 97 -6.21 10.32 0.69
N ALA A 98 -6.75 9.13 0.91
CA ALA A 98 -6.35 7.90 0.24
C ALA A 98 -7.31 7.59 -0.92
N ILE A 99 -6.88 7.88 -2.13
CA ILE A 99 -7.56 7.55 -3.38
C ILE A 99 -7.06 6.18 -3.82
N THR A 100 -7.95 5.20 -3.84
CA THR A 100 -7.60 3.81 -4.14
C THR A 100 -8.51 3.27 -5.23
N ASP A 101 -8.10 2.18 -5.87
CA ASP A 101 -8.95 1.48 -6.80
C ASP A 101 -10.01 0.61 -6.11
N GLY A 102 -9.94 0.44 -4.78
CA GLY A 102 -10.84 -0.41 -4.00
C GLY A 102 -10.32 -1.84 -3.73
N ASP A 103 -9.07 -2.18 -4.03
CA ASP A 103 -8.51 -3.47 -3.57
C ASP A 103 -8.57 -3.57 -2.04
N VAL A 104 -9.30 -4.56 -1.53
CA VAL A 104 -9.60 -4.66 -0.10
C VAL A 104 -8.36 -4.86 0.78
N TYR A 105 -7.35 -5.56 0.26
CA TYR A 105 -6.12 -5.80 1.01
C TYR A 105 -5.26 -4.55 1.10
N THR A 106 -5.20 -3.81 0.01
CA THR A 106 -4.55 -2.51 -0.09
C THR A 106 -5.19 -1.53 0.89
N ASN A 107 -6.52 -1.42 0.87
CA ASN A 107 -7.27 -0.60 1.82
C ASN A 107 -7.00 -1.02 3.27
N PHE A 108 -7.03 -2.31 3.55
CA PHE A 108 -6.77 -2.82 4.89
C PHE A 108 -5.35 -2.49 5.39
N GLU A 109 -4.32 -2.71 4.58
CA GLU A 109 -2.94 -2.35 4.94
C GLU A 109 -2.81 -0.84 5.21
N LEU A 110 -3.39 0.00 4.35
CA LEU A 110 -3.39 1.46 4.53
C LEU A 110 -4.13 1.90 5.81
N ILE A 111 -5.24 1.25 6.16
CA ILE A 111 -5.97 1.53 7.41
C ILE A 111 -5.04 1.28 8.60
N LEU A 112 -4.42 0.10 8.67
CA LEU A 112 -3.55 -0.26 9.80
C LEU A 112 -2.34 0.68 9.91
N ARG A 113 -1.66 0.96 8.79
CA ARG A 113 -0.50 1.86 8.78
C ARG A 113 -0.84 3.29 9.20
N ASN A 114 -1.98 3.81 8.75
CA ASN A 114 -2.42 5.15 9.14
C ASN A 114 -2.90 5.23 10.59
N LEU A 115 -3.47 4.15 11.13
CA LEU A 115 -3.77 4.07 12.57
C LEU A 115 -2.48 4.13 13.39
N LEU A 116 -1.40 3.44 12.99
CA LEU A 116 -0.08 3.55 13.65
C LEU A 116 0.52 4.95 13.54
N ALA A 117 0.30 5.65 12.43
CA ALA A 117 0.75 7.03 12.22
C ALA A 117 -0.18 8.06 12.88
N TYR A 118 -1.33 7.62 13.41
CA TYR A 118 -2.41 8.45 13.96
C TYR A 118 -2.89 9.56 13.02
N ASN A 119 -2.91 9.25 11.73
CA ASN A 119 -3.50 10.11 10.71
C ASN A 119 -5.02 10.05 10.76
N THR A 120 -5.68 11.17 10.44
CA THR A 120 -7.10 11.13 10.11
C THR A 120 -7.20 10.85 8.61
N VAL A 121 -7.89 9.79 8.22
CA VAL A 121 -7.88 9.32 6.82
C VAL A 121 -9.27 9.30 6.23
N ILE A 122 -9.37 9.79 5.00
CA ILE A 122 -10.54 9.64 4.15
C ILE A 122 -10.13 8.72 3.00
N PHE A 123 -10.74 7.54 2.93
CA PHE A 123 -10.61 6.65 1.80
C PHE A 123 -11.67 6.99 0.75
N GLU A 124 -11.22 7.13 -0.48
CA GLU A 124 -12.07 7.18 -1.66
C GLU A 124 -11.69 6.05 -2.61
N ASP A 125 -12.69 5.31 -3.07
CA ASP A 125 -12.51 4.28 -4.09
C ASP A 125 -13.57 4.32 -5.18
N ASN A 126 -13.28 3.65 -6.29
CA ASN A 126 -14.15 3.60 -7.47
C ASN A 126 -15.33 2.61 -7.33
N GLY A 127 -15.56 2.03 -6.15
CA GLY A 127 -16.58 1.02 -5.90
C GLY A 127 -16.18 -0.44 -6.22
N TYR A 128 -14.92 -0.71 -6.56
CA TYR A 128 -14.41 -2.09 -6.61
C TYR A 128 -14.54 -2.74 -5.23
N MET A 129 -15.05 -3.97 -5.19
CA MET A 129 -15.29 -4.72 -3.95
C MET A 129 -16.11 -3.96 -2.89
N ILE A 130 -17.07 -3.11 -3.32
CA ILE A 130 -17.84 -2.21 -2.45
C ILE A 130 -18.51 -2.93 -1.25
N GLY A 131 -19.03 -4.15 -1.44
CA GLY A 131 -19.65 -4.91 -0.36
C GLY A 131 -18.61 -5.34 0.68
N THR A 132 -17.48 -5.83 0.21
CA THR A 132 -16.34 -6.29 1.02
C THR A 132 -15.69 -5.11 1.76
N ASN A 133 -15.33 -4.03 1.06
CA ASN A 133 -14.77 -2.82 1.65
C ASN A 133 -15.74 -2.20 2.66
N GLY A 134 -17.02 -2.07 2.32
CA GLY A 134 -18.03 -1.54 3.24
C GLY A 134 -18.16 -2.36 4.52
N PHE A 135 -17.96 -3.68 4.45
CA PHE A 135 -17.88 -4.52 5.65
C PHE A 135 -16.63 -4.20 6.47
N VAL A 136 -15.44 -4.16 5.84
CA VAL A 136 -14.17 -3.84 6.51
C VAL A 136 -14.24 -2.50 7.23
N PHE A 137 -14.63 -1.43 6.52
CA PHE A 137 -14.72 -0.09 7.11
C PHE A 137 -15.74 -0.01 8.25
N ARG A 138 -16.85 -0.75 8.17
CA ARG A 138 -17.83 -0.82 9.26
C ARG A 138 -17.25 -1.48 10.51
N ILE A 139 -16.51 -2.59 10.36
CA ILE A 139 -15.83 -3.25 11.49
C ILE A 139 -14.78 -2.32 12.09
N VAL A 140 -13.93 -1.72 11.26
CA VAL A 140 -12.91 -0.75 11.70
C VAL A 140 -13.54 0.37 12.52
N ARG A 141 -14.59 1.01 12.01
CA ARG A 141 -15.30 2.07 12.74
C ARG A 141 -15.86 1.57 14.07
N SER A 142 -16.55 0.42 14.07
CA SER A 142 -17.16 -0.13 15.29
C SER A 142 -16.12 -0.45 16.36
N VAL A 143 -14.97 -1.00 15.98
CA VAL A 143 -13.87 -1.27 16.92
C VAL A 143 -13.28 0.05 17.43
N LEU A 144 -12.97 1.02 16.56
CA LEU A 144 -12.44 2.32 16.98
C LEU A 144 -13.36 3.04 17.98
N GLU A 145 -14.67 3.04 17.73
CA GLU A 145 -15.67 3.63 18.63
C GLU A 145 -15.72 2.94 20.00
N LYS A 146 -15.60 1.60 20.04
CA LYS A 146 -15.52 0.83 21.30
C LYS A 146 -14.33 1.28 22.16
N TYR A 147 -13.22 1.66 21.54
CA TYR A 147 -12.03 2.19 22.23
C TYR A 147 -12.06 3.73 22.41
N GLY A 148 -13.17 4.39 22.05
CA GLY A 148 -13.37 5.81 22.26
C GLY A 148 -12.58 6.72 21.32
N TYR A 149 -12.12 6.20 20.18
CA TYR A 149 -11.62 6.97 19.05
C TYR A 149 -12.81 7.56 18.25
N GLY A 150 -12.61 8.71 17.62
CA GLY A 150 -13.67 9.35 16.83
C GLY A 150 -14.07 8.53 15.61
N ALA A 151 -15.37 8.44 15.33
CA ALA A 151 -15.93 7.71 14.18
C ALA A 151 -15.43 8.19 12.80
N ASN A 152 -14.81 9.37 12.77
CA ASN A 152 -14.27 10.03 11.59
C ASN A 152 -12.74 9.95 11.50
N LEU A 153 -12.08 9.22 12.40
CA LEU A 153 -10.64 8.96 12.32
C LEU A 153 -10.29 8.20 11.04
N ILE A 154 -11.12 7.20 10.69
CA ILE A 154 -11.08 6.49 9.42
C ILE A 154 -12.46 6.64 8.76
N GLN A 155 -12.47 7.25 7.59
CA GLN A 155 -13.67 7.49 6.79
C GLN A 155 -13.55 6.78 5.45
N TRP A 156 -14.70 6.43 4.86
CA TRP A 156 -14.75 5.81 3.55
C TRP A 156 -15.91 6.40 2.74
N THR A 157 -15.67 6.61 1.46
CA THR A 157 -16.66 7.03 0.48
C THR A 157 -16.31 6.42 -0.88
N ASN A 158 -17.33 6.21 -1.71
CA ASN A 158 -17.19 5.76 -3.09
C ASN A 158 -17.83 6.77 -4.05
N LEU A 159 -17.91 8.03 -3.62
CA LEU A 159 -18.45 9.12 -4.43
C LEU A 159 -17.40 9.51 -5.46
N ASP A 160 -17.78 9.45 -6.75
CA ASP A 160 -16.99 9.98 -7.86
C ASP A 160 -16.49 11.38 -7.49
N LEU A 161 -15.20 11.47 -7.17
CA LEU A 161 -14.55 12.73 -6.88
C LEU A 161 -14.44 13.53 -8.17
N GLU A 162 -15.50 14.24 -8.51
CA GLU A 162 -15.34 15.55 -9.14
C GLU A 162 -14.68 16.49 -8.12
N PHE A 163 -13.36 16.33 -8.00
CA PHE A 163 -12.38 17.36 -7.68
C PHE A 163 -12.59 18.08 -6.34
N ALA A 164 -12.19 17.42 -5.26
CA ALA A 164 -12.02 18.09 -3.97
C ALA A 164 -10.86 19.08 -4.01
N ASP A 165 -11.06 20.27 -3.46
CA ASP A 165 -9.98 21.20 -3.18
C ASP A 165 -9.08 20.60 -2.09
N PHE A 166 -7.84 20.29 -2.45
CA PHE A 166 -6.85 19.65 -1.57
C PHE A 166 -6.32 20.58 -0.47
N ALA A 167 -6.79 21.84 -0.39
CA ALA A 167 -6.26 22.86 0.52
C ALA A 167 -6.17 22.45 2.00
N ASN A 168 -7.02 21.52 2.46
CA ASN A 168 -7.05 21.03 3.84
C ASN A 168 -6.61 19.55 3.97
N VAL A 169 -5.92 19.03 2.96
CA VAL A 169 -5.33 17.69 2.94
C VAL A 169 -3.82 17.84 3.08
N ASP A 170 -3.24 17.24 4.11
CA ASP A 170 -1.80 17.28 4.37
C ASP A 170 -1.02 16.28 3.49
N LEU A 171 -1.66 15.16 3.14
CA LEU A 171 -1.07 14.10 2.32
C LEU A 171 -2.13 13.46 1.43
N VAL A 172 -1.84 13.35 0.14
CA VAL A 172 -2.62 12.54 -0.80
C VAL A 172 -1.87 11.22 -1.04
N ILE A 173 -2.58 10.12 -0.94
CA ILE A 173 -2.10 8.79 -1.31
C ILE A 173 -2.95 8.33 -2.49
N CYS A 174 -2.33 8.02 -3.61
CA CYS A 174 -3.01 7.47 -4.79
C CYS A 174 -2.48 6.07 -5.07
N VAL A 175 -3.29 5.05 -4.80
CA VAL A 175 -2.99 3.66 -5.14
C VAL A 175 -3.87 3.25 -6.32
N GLY A 176 -3.26 2.95 -7.45
CA GLY A 176 -4.06 2.81 -8.66
C GLY A 176 -3.25 2.63 -9.93
N SER A 177 -3.94 2.64 -11.06
CA SER A 177 -3.31 2.66 -12.38
C SER A 177 -2.56 3.98 -12.62
N HIS A 178 -1.55 3.96 -13.50
CA HIS A 178 -0.83 5.17 -13.89
C HIS A 178 -1.73 6.28 -14.44
N PHE A 179 -2.85 5.93 -15.07
CA PHE A 179 -3.83 6.91 -15.53
C PHE A 179 -4.40 7.74 -14.37
N ILE A 180 -4.84 7.07 -13.29
CA ILE A 180 -5.38 7.75 -12.10
C ILE A 180 -4.25 8.52 -11.41
N GLN A 181 -3.08 7.90 -11.23
CA GLN A 181 -1.93 8.55 -10.60
C GLN A 181 -1.55 9.86 -11.30
N ARG A 182 -1.45 9.87 -12.63
CA ARG A 182 -1.15 11.10 -13.40
C ARG A 182 -2.22 12.17 -13.21
N LYS A 183 -3.51 11.79 -13.28
CA LYS A 183 -4.63 12.70 -13.06
C LYS A 183 -4.59 13.36 -11.68
N ILE A 184 -4.17 12.63 -10.65
CA ILE A 184 -4.02 13.16 -9.29
C ILE A 184 -2.78 14.07 -9.18
N LEU A 185 -1.63 13.62 -9.69
CA LEU A 185 -0.37 14.39 -9.65
C LEU A 185 -0.48 15.74 -10.37
N GLU A 186 -1.19 15.81 -11.49
CA GLU A 186 -1.40 17.06 -12.24
C GLU A 186 -2.21 18.12 -11.48
N ARG A 187 -2.94 17.73 -10.43
CA ARG A 187 -3.91 18.59 -9.74
C ARG A 187 -3.62 18.80 -8.26
N SER A 188 -3.02 17.80 -7.62
CA SER A 188 -2.73 17.85 -6.20
C SER A 188 -1.70 18.94 -5.91
N LYS A 189 -2.03 19.80 -4.95
CA LYS A 189 -1.10 20.80 -4.41
C LYS A 189 -0.41 20.32 -3.13
N SER A 190 -0.91 19.23 -2.55
CA SER A 190 -0.38 18.63 -1.33
C SER A 190 0.69 17.59 -1.66
N GLU A 191 1.50 17.23 -0.66
CA GLU A 191 2.41 16.09 -0.79
C GLU A 191 1.62 14.88 -1.29
N THR A 192 2.09 14.25 -2.36
CA THR A 192 1.36 13.17 -3.04
C THR A 192 2.25 11.96 -3.19
N LEU A 193 1.83 10.85 -2.61
CA LEU A 193 2.43 9.53 -2.79
C LEU A 193 1.62 8.76 -3.83
N VAL A 194 2.30 8.18 -4.80
CA VAL A 194 1.69 7.27 -5.77
C VAL A 194 2.24 5.88 -5.58
N SER A 195 1.36 4.88 -5.60
CA SER A 195 1.71 3.47 -5.52
C SER A 195 1.05 2.76 -6.69
N GLY A 196 1.84 1.99 -7.43
CA GLY A 196 1.28 0.93 -8.27
C GLY A 196 0.70 -0.18 -7.39
N TYR A 197 -0.08 -1.08 -7.98
CA TYR A 197 -0.60 -2.26 -7.28
C TYR A 197 -0.96 -3.36 -8.28
N ASN A 198 -0.95 -4.61 -7.80
CA ASN A 198 -1.48 -5.83 -8.43
C ASN A 198 -1.27 -5.97 -9.95
N TYR A 199 -0.12 -5.52 -10.42
CA TYR A 199 0.34 -5.69 -11.79
C TYR A 199 1.86 -5.87 -11.72
N PHE A 200 2.37 -6.92 -12.35
CA PHE A 200 3.75 -7.37 -12.15
C PHE A 200 4.47 -7.49 -13.48
N ASP A 201 5.70 -7.02 -13.53
CA ASP A 201 6.54 -7.20 -14.71
C ASP A 201 7.52 -8.34 -14.42
N ILE A 202 7.60 -9.32 -15.32
CA ILE A 202 8.55 -10.43 -15.20
C ILE A 202 9.40 -10.45 -16.46
N TYR A 203 10.71 -10.27 -16.29
CA TYR A 203 11.69 -10.48 -17.35
C TYR A 203 12.29 -11.87 -17.24
N ILE A 204 12.21 -12.64 -18.32
CA ILE A 204 12.76 -13.99 -18.45
C ILE A 204 13.97 -13.91 -19.38
N GLU A 205 15.15 -14.03 -18.80
CA GLU A 205 16.44 -14.05 -19.52
C GLU A 205 17.02 -15.47 -19.62
N SER A 206 16.59 -16.38 -18.75
CA SER A 206 17.01 -17.78 -18.73
C SER A 206 15.83 -18.74 -18.63
N ASP A 207 15.97 -19.94 -19.19
CA ASP A 207 14.99 -21.01 -19.15
C ASP A 207 15.11 -21.92 -17.90
N LYS A 208 16.12 -21.71 -17.04
CA LYS A 208 16.34 -22.56 -15.86
C LYS A 208 15.22 -22.54 -14.82
N HIS A 209 14.41 -21.48 -14.79
CA HIS A 209 13.35 -21.30 -13.80
C HIS A 209 11.94 -21.48 -14.35
N MET A 210 11.79 -22.05 -15.55
CA MET A 210 10.50 -22.12 -16.26
C MET A 210 9.37 -22.78 -15.46
N ASP A 211 9.64 -23.86 -14.72
CA ASP A 211 8.61 -24.53 -13.91
C ASP A 211 8.10 -23.64 -12.77
N PHE A 212 8.97 -22.80 -12.21
CA PHE A 212 8.57 -21.85 -11.19
C PHE A 212 7.81 -20.66 -11.79
N ILE A 213 8.25 -20.17 -12.95
CA ILE A 213 7.54 -19.11 -13.69
C ILE A 213 6.13 -19.59 -14.08
N ARG A 214 5.97 -20.83 -14.55
CA ARG A 214 4.65 -21.45 -14.82
C ARG A 214 3.75 -21.46 -13.59
N LYS A 215 4.29 -21.74 -12.40
CA LYS A 215 3.53 -21.64 -11.15
C LYS A 215 3.07 -20.21 -10.90
N ILE A 216 3.93 -19.21 -11.10
CA ILE A 216 3.55 -17.79 -10.93
C ILE A 216 2.44 -17.42 -11.90
N VAL A 217 2.59 -17.75 -13.19
CA VAL A 217 1.58 -17.44 -14.22
C VAL A 217 0.24 -18.11 -13.91
N SER A 218 0.26 -19.34 -13.37
CA SER A 218 -0.97 -20.06 -12.97
C SER A 218 -1.74 -19.41 -11.82
N LEU A 219 -1.14 -18.45 -11.10
CA LEU A 219 -1.83 -17.70 -10.04
C LEU A 219 -2.83 -16.68 -10.60
N ASN A 220 -2.86 -16.48 -11.93
CA ASN A 220 -3.76 -15.55 -12.61
C ASN A 220 -3.67 -14.12 -12.06
N LEU A 221 -2.44 -13.69 -11.76
CA LEU A 221 -2.09 -12.32 -11.43
C LEU A 221 -2.07 -11.47 -12.71
N ASN A 222 -2.29 -10.16 -12.61
CA ASN A 222 -2.04 -9.30 -13.76
C ASN A 222 -0.54 -9.17 -13.96
N LEU A 223 -0.02 -9.65 -15.09
CA LEU A 223 1.41 -9.70 -15.33
C LEU A 223 1.76 -9.41 -16.79
N ASN A 224 2.89 -8.74 -16.99
CA ASN A 224 3.59 -8.68 -18.26
C ASN A 224 4.76 -9.65 -18.23
N LEU A 225 4.85 -10.51 -19.25
CA LEU A 225 5.99 -11.41 -19.44
C LEU A 225 6.87 -10.87 -20.55
N TYR A 226 8.02 -10.31 -20.19
CA TYR A 226 9.08 -9.95 -21.11
C TYR A 226 10.00 -11.15 -21.28
N VAL A 227 10.16 -11.64 -22.51
CA VAL A 227 10.95 -12.85 -22.78
C VAL A 227 12.06 -12.53 -23.75
N LYS A 228 13.30 -12.84 -23.35
CA LYS A 228 14.45 -12.67 -24.21
C LYS A 228 14.34 -13.58 -25.44
N ASP A 229 14.66 -13.03 -26.60
CA ASP A 229 14.67 -13.77 -27.86
C ASP A 229 15.48 -15.08 -27.76
N GLY A 230 14.92 -16.14 -28.34
CA GLY A 230 15.51 -17.48 -28.33
C GLY A 230 15.11 -18.36 -27.15
N ILE A 231 14.45 -17.82 -26.12
CA ILE A 231 13.92 -18.62 -25.00
C ILE A 231 12.61 -19.30 -25.42
N LYS A 232 12.60 -20.63 -25.38
CA LYS A 232 11.38 -21.41 -25.60
C LYS A 232 10.46 -21.32 -24.39
N ASN A 233 9.20 -20.96 -24.62
CA ASN A 233 8.17 -20.91 -23.60
C ASN A 233 6.79 -21.25 -24.20
N ASP A 234 5.83 -21.51 -23.32
CA ASP A 234 4.44 -21.88 -23.63
C ASP A 234 3.44 -20.85 -23.06
N PHE A 235 3.91 -19.64 -22.76
CA PHE A 235 3.07 -18.60 -22.19
C PHE A 235 2.30 -17.85 -23.28
N ASP A 236 1.04 -17.52 -22.98
CA ASP A 236 0.23 -16.66 -23.83
C ASP A 236 0.63 -15.18 -23.64
N ASN A 237 0.53 -14.38 -24.71
CA ASN A 237 0.71 -12.93 -24.69
C ASN A 237 2.04 -12.42 -24.12
N VAL A 238 3.16 -13.06 -24.49
CA VAL A 238 4.50 -12.58 -24.13
C VAL A 238 4.93 -11.37 -24.96
N ILE A 239 5.74 -10.51 -24.35
CA ILE A 239 6.43 -9.39 -24.98
C ILE A 239 7.86 -9.86 -25.27
N TRP A 240 8.16 -10.12 -26.53
CA TRP A 240 9.51 -10.48 -26.95
C TRP A 240 10.44 -9.28 -26.90
N VAL A 241 11.64 -9.48 -26.36
CA VAL A 241 12.68 -8.45 -26.26
C VAL A 241 14.02 -9.05 -26.66
N SER A 242 14.83 -8.29 -27.38
CA SER A 242 16.12 -8.74 -27.91
C SER A 242 17.17 -8.93 -26.81
N ASP A 243 17.17 -8.06 -25.81
CA ASP A 243 18.14 -8.06 -24.73
C ASP A 243 17.60 -7.42 -23.42
N LEU A 244 18.49 -7.35 -22.44
CA LEU A 244 18.21 -6.77 -21.12
C LEU A 244 17.91 -5.26 -21.20
N ASP A 245 18.57 -4.53 -22.10
CA ASP A 245 18.39 -3.08 -22.24
C ASP A 245 16.98 -2.77 -22.76
N GLU A 246 16.53 -3.52 -23.77
CA GLU A 246 15.17 -3.42 -24.27
C GLU A 246 14.13 -3.78 -23.20
N ALA A 247 14.36 -4.88 -22.45
CA ALA A 247 13.49 -5.26 -21.34
C ALA A 247 13.33 -4.14 -20.31
N ILE A 248 14.45 -3.55 -19.85
CA ILE A 248 14.46 -2.43 -18.90
C ILE A 248 13.71 -1.22 -19.49
N GLY A 249 13.94 -0.88 -20.76
CA GLY A 249 13.26 0.22 -21.44
C GLY A 249 11.74 0.03 -21.48
N GLN A 250 11.29 -1.16 -21.85
CA GLN A 250 9.87 -1.50 -21.95
C GLN A 250 9.19 -1.52 -20.57
N ILE A 251 9.83 -2.09 -19.55
CA ILE A 251 9.31 -2.12 -18.17
C ILE A 251 9.19 -0.69 -17.63
N ASN A 252 10.22 0.14 -17.80
CA ASN A 252 10.19 1.52 -17.31
C ASN A 252 9.17 2.41 -18.02
N TYR A 253 8.79 2.06 -19.25
CA TYR A 253 7.83 2.83 -20.04
C TYR A 253 6.39 2.35 -19.85
N ASN A 254 6.16 1.04 -19.78
CA ASN A 254 4.82 0.43 -19.75
C ASN A 254 4.44 -0.18 -18.40
N GLY A 255 5.41 -0.59 -17.59
CA GLY A 255 5.19 -1.23 -16.29
C GLY A 255 4.53 -0.28 -15.29
N ASN A 256 4.05 -0.83 -14.17
CA ASN A 256 3.30 -0.06 -13.16
C ASN A 256 4.17 0.53 -12.04
N GLY A 257 5.48 0.28 -12.06
CA GLY A 257 6.44 0.72 -11.06
C GLY A 257 6.32 0.06 -9.68
N PHE A 258 5.50 -0.99 -9.52
CA PHE A 258 5.27 -1.62 -8.22
C PHE A 258 6.31 -2.70 -7.91
N SER A 259 6.20 -3.86 -8.57
CA SER A 259 7.06 -5.01 -8.29
C SER A 259 7.42 -5.74 -9.59
N THR A 260 8.71 -5.94 -9.78
CA THR A 260 9.27 -6.50 -11.00
C THR A 260 10.26 -7.62 -10.67
N ALA A 261 10.21 -8.71 -11.44
CA ALA A 261 11.12 -9.84 -11.31
C ALA A 261 12.04 -9.98 -12.53
N ILE A 262 13.28 -10.39 -12.30
CA ILE A 262 14.17 -10.93 -13.34
C ILE A 262 14.49 -12.40 -13.03
N PHE A 263 14.36 -13.25 -14.06
CA PHE A 263 14.82 -14.62 -14.05
C PHE A 263 16.07 -14.77 -14.92
N THR A 264 17.25 -14.79 -14.28
CA THR A 264 18.56 -14.80 -14.95
C THR A 264 19.58 -15.63 -14.18
N ASP A 265 20.57 -16.14 -14.92
CA ASP A 265 21.76 -16.78 -14.37
C ASP A 265 22.98 -15.85 -14.37
N ASP A 266 22.86 -14.66 -14.96
CA ASP A 266 23.93 -13.69 -15.05
C ASP A 266 23.83 -12.66 -13.92
N ASN A 267 24.81 -12.69 -13.01
CA ASN A 267 24.91 -11.74 -11.91
C ASN A 267 25.07 -10.29 -12.39
N ALA A 268 25.72 -10.05 -13.53
CA ALA A 268 25.86 -8.72 -14.09
C ALA A 268 24.52 -8.21 -14.63
N ALA A 269 23.75 -9.08 -15.29
CA ALA A 269 22.40 -8.77 -15.73
C ALA A 269 21.46 -8.48 -14.54
N ALA A 270 21.47 -9.32 -13.51
CA ALA A 270 20.70 -9.09 -12.28
C ALA A 270 21.08 -7.75 -11.63
N SER A 271 22.38 -7.46 -11.50
CA SER A 271 22.85 -6.20 -10.90
C SER A 271 22.44 -4.97 -11.73
N LYS A 272 22.49 -5.05 -13.05
CA LYS A 272 22.06 -3.98 -13.95
C LYS A 272 20.55 -3.76 -13.85
N PHE A 273 19.77 -4.85 -13.88
CA PHE A 273 18.31 -4.81 -13.76
C PHE A 273 17.87 -4.14 -12.44
N ILE A 274 18.46 -4.52 -11.31
CA ILE A 274 18.21 -3.89 -10.00
C ILE A 274 18.48 -2.38 -10.00
N LYS A 275 19.50 -1.95 -10.73
CA LYS A 275 19.91 -0.54 -10.75
C LYS A 275 19.04 0.33 -11.65
N GLU A 276 18.56 -0.21 -12.76
CA GLU A 276 18.00 0.57 -13.87
C GLU A 276 16.48 0.47 -14.02
N VAL A 277 15.85 -0.59 -13.49
CA VAL A 277 14.38 -0.68 -13.42
C VAL A 277 13.85 0.26 -12.33
N LYS A 278 12.81 1.02 -12.67
CA LYS A 278 12.21 2.08 -11.83
C LYS A 278 11.03 1.58 -10.99
N SER A 279 11.04 0.31 -10.63
CA SER A 279 10.02 -0.29 -9.76
C SER A 279 10.43 -0.23 -8.30
N SER A 280 9.44 -0.05 -7.41
CA SER A 280 9.66 0.02 -5.96
C SER A 280 10.22 -1.27 -5.36
N ILE A 281 9.84 -2.42 -5.92
CA ILE A 281 10.31 -3.74 -5.52
C ILE A 281 10.95 -4.42 -6.72
N ILE A 282 12.17 -4.91 -6.54
CA ILE A 282 12.88 -5.71 -7.54
C ILE A 282 13.28 -7.02 -6.90
N VAL A 283 12.92 -8.12 -7.55
CA VAL A 283 13.25 -9.47 -7.09
C VAL A 283 14.02 -10.24 -8.16
N VAL A 284 14.92 -11.13 -7.73
CA VAL A 284 15.75 -11.94 -8.63
C VAL A 284 15.45 -13.42 -8.38
N ASN A 285 15.12 -14.14 -9.46
CA ASN A 285 14.83 -15.58 -9.45
C ASN A 285 13.76 -16.00 -8.44
N THR A 286 12.80 -15.13 -8.15
CA THR A 286 11.68 -15.38 -7.23
C THR A 286 10.43 -14.63 -7.67
N SER A 287 9.27 -14.90 -7.06
CA SER A 287 8.01 -14.28 -7.48
C SER A 287 7.93 -12.81 -7.04
N PRO A 288 7.48 -11.89 -7.93
CA PRO A 288 7.30 -10.48 -7.60
C PRO A 288 6.14 -10.24 -6.62
N SER A 289 5.36 -11.27 -6.31
CA SER A 289 4.19 -11.21 -5.42
C SER A 289 4.50 -11.54 -3.95
N ILE A 290 5.76 -11.77 -3.55
CA ILE A 290 6.07 -12.46 -2.29
C ILE A 290 6.10 -11.54 -1.06
N GLU A 291 6.37 -10.24 -1.19
CA GLU A 291 6.85 -9.49 -0.01
C GLU A 291 5.97 -8.35 0.51
N ARG A 292 5.12 -7.71 -0.28
CA ARG A 292 4.29 -6.57 0.17
C ARG A 292 3.05 -6.39 -0.70
N ILE A 293 1.96 -5.87 -0.12
CA ILE A 293 0.76 -5.49 -0.88
C ILE A 293 0.88 -4.05 -1.40
N LEU A 294 1.68 -3.23 -0.71
CA LEU A 294 1.84 -1.81 -0.96
C LEU A 294 3.30 -1.39 -0.77
N ASP A 295 3.79 -0.44 -1.57
CA ASP A 295 5.16 0.10 -1.48
C ASP A 295 5.27 1.34 -0.57
N ILE A 296 4.15 1.83 -0.03
CA ILE A 296 4.12 2.94 0.93
C ILE A 296 4.59 2.44 2.30
N ARG A 297 5.66 3.04 2.80
CA ARG A 297 6.27 2.67 4.08
C ARG A 297 5.71 3.52 5.19
N GLN A 298 5.89 3.05 6.42
CA GLN A 298 5.44 3.79 7.59
C GLN A 298 6.10 5.17 7.71
N SER A 299 7.36 5.31 7.29
CA SER A 299 8.08 6.59 7.26
C SER A 299 7.44 7.64 6.37
N ASP A 300 6.72 7.21 5.34
CA ASP A 300 6.10 8.11 4.36
C ASP A 300 4.78 8.69 4.92
N LEU A 301 4.20 8.04 5.94
CA LEU A 301 2.94 8.42 6.59
C LEU A 301 3.10 9.27 7.85
N VAL A 302 4.33 9.59 8.23
CA VAL A 302 4.64 10.39 9.42
C VAL A 302 5.51 11.58 9.05
N ARG A 303 5.56 12.57 9.94
CA ARG A 303 6.58 13.61 9.92
C ARG A 303 7.45 13.49 11.15
N PHE A 304 8.73 13.82 11.00
CA PHE A 304 9.66 13.82 12.10
C PHE A 304 9.99 15.26 12.49
N LYS A 305 9.94 15.57 13.78
CA LYS A 305 10.45 16.83 14.31
C LYS A 305 11.70 16.57 15.13
N SER A 306 12.75 17.31 14.83
CA SER A 306 13.95 17.38 15.64
C SER A 306 13.66 18.27 16.86
N ILE A 307 14.01 17.78 18.04
CA ILE A 307 13.87 18.48 19.32
C ILE A 307 15.28 18.77 19.81
N ILE A 308 15.54 20.01 20.22
CA ILE A 308 16.83 20.42 20.76
C ILE A 308 16.53 21.19 22.04
N TYR A 309 17.09 20.74 23.15
CA TYR A 309 16.97 21.43 24.43
C TYR A 309 18.28 21.29 25.22
N PRO A 310 18.60 22.27 26.09
CA PRO A 310 19.73 22.16 26.98
C PRO A 310 19.57 20.91 27.86
N SER A 311 20.64 20.12 28.02
CA SER A 311 20.61 19.08 29.04
C SER A 311 20.64 19.74 30.42
N ALA A 312 19.79 19.24 31.32
CA ALA A 312 19.75 19.68 32.72
C ALA A 312 21.07 19.41 33.44
#